data_AF-A0A3M0ZE73-F1
#
_entry.id   AF-A0A3M0ZE73-F1
#
_cell.length_a   1.000
_cell.length_b   1.000
_cell.length_c   1.000
_cell.angle_alpha   90.00
_cell.angle_beta   90.00
_cell.angle_gamma   90.00
#
_symmetry.space_group_name_H-M   'P 1'
#
loop_
_entity.id
_entity.type
_entity.pdbx_description
1 polymer ?
#
loop_
_entity_poly.entity_id
_entity_poly.type
_entity_poly.pdbx_seq_one_letter_code
_entity_poly.pdbx_strand_id
1 'polypeptide(L)'
;ILYYCQVHDLGDGIIELTWVVHNFSIRKDIVFEHLNAPWGGTRVSRLPYHYIAMPDGTLKTREELPKTSSISVRKTGGWNISCANQRDDSPSLALVFGRDKHLEEELRKMKQGKPYCQYRESLYRDWRPGKSSYKTAWKDWQTRPGNTFRNYDVAVIVPKFRLAPGTSIWYRSFLVVNRKDRAIQLAKRLVSEVDYGLLQFSANSTPMIKVTLPGGSRSFELYAYPVRGSLPVFLIEDTRTGKQVVTTDPYIFVPKEKLNFGLPQSHPLHDYYNRAIGYSIDRHHARWKHLLGFAPVRKPAQGRWEKLSRLAGNMFPSRSEYEVDWAADYHVDVWCKF
;
A
#
# COMPACT_ATOMS: atom_id res chain seq x y z
N ILE A 1 8.02 1.41 1.43
CA ILE A 1 7.09 1.08 0.32
C ILE A 1 6.39 2.36 -0.10
N LEU A 2 6.03 2.52 -1.37
CA LEU A 2 5.05 3.53 -1.81
C LEU A 2 3.84 2.83 -2.41
N TYR A 3 2.66 3.33 -2.07
CA TYR A 3 1.36 2.85 -2.54
C TYR A 3 0.72 3.92 -3.41
N TYR A 4 0.28 3.53 -4.60
CA TYR A 4 -0.54 4.34 -5.48
C TYR A 4 -1.88 3.64 -5.67
N CYS A 5 -2.95 4.42 -5.65
CA CYS A 5 -4.27 3.95 -6.04
C CYS A 5 -4.78 4.89 -7.13
N GLN A 6 -5.06 4.33 -8.29
CA GLN A 6 -5.78 5.01 -9.35
C GLN A 6 -7.24 4.56 -9.31
N VAL A 7 -8.13 5.55 -9.39
CA VAL A 7 -9.58 5.34 -9.38
C VAL A 7 -10.12 5.78 -10.73
N HIS A 8 -10.91 4.92 -11.38
CA HIS A 8 -11.55 5.22 -12.66
C HIS A 8 -13.05 4.91 -12.55
N ASP A 9 -13.89 5.90 -12.84
CA ASP A 9 -15.33 5.69 -13.04
C ASP A 9 -15.57 5.11 -14.43
N LEU A 10 -16.06 3.88 -14.51
CA LEU A 10 -16.34 3.18 -15.76
C LEU A 10 -17.80 3.36 -16.22
N GLY A 11 -18.58 4.22 -15.55
CA GLY A 11 -20.01 4.37 -15.76
C GLY A 11 -20.84 3.27 -15.07
N ASP A 12 -22.17 3.36 -15.16
CA ASP A 12 -23.11 2.39 -14.57
C ASP A 12 -22.94 2.13 -13.06
N GLY A 13 -22.27 3.04 -12.36
CA GLY A 13 -21.92 2.88 -10.94
C GLY A 13 -20.75 1.92 -10.70
N ILE A 14 -19.93 1.62 -11.71
CA ILE A 14 -18.71 0.82 -11.58
C ILE A 14 -17.52 1.73 -11.34
N ILE A 15 -16.76 1.47 -10.28
CA ILE A 15 -15.51 2.15 -9.97
C ILE A 15 -14.39 1.12 -10.01
N GLU A 16 -13.42 1.30 -10.90
CA GLU A 16 -12.17 0.53 -10.89
C GLU A 16 -11.21 1.11 -9.86
N LEU A 17 -10.58 0.22 -9.10
CA LEU A 17 -9.48 0.52 -8.17
C LEU A 17 -8.24 -0.24 -8.62
N THR A 18 -7.24 0.49 -9.12
CA THR A 18 -5.95 -0.08 -9.53
C THR A 18 -4.86 0.37 -8.57
N TRP A 19 -4.33 -0.58 -7.82
CA TRP A 19 -3.24 -0.39 -6.86
C TRP A 19 -1.91 -0.66 -7.53
N VAL A 20 -0.92 0.20 -7.32
CA VAL A 20 0.48 -0.06 -7.66
C VAL A 20 1.32 0.10 -6.40
N VAL A 21 2.14 -0.90 -6.10
CA VAL A 21 2.93 -0.94 -4.87
C VAL A 21 4.38 -1.23 -5.21
N HIS A 22 5.31 -0.40 -4.75
CA HIS A 22 6.75 -0.60 -4.94
C HIS A 22 7.51 -0.67 -3.61
N ASN A 23 8.39 -1.66 -3.47
CA ASN A 23 9.23 -1.83 -2.29
C ASN A 23 10.63 -1.23 -2.50
N PHE A 24 10.85 -0.03 -1.96
CA PHE A 24 12.14 0.69 -2.02
C PHE A 24 13.17 0.26 -0.96
N SER A 25 12.92 -0.82 -0.22
CA SER A 25 13.87 -1.23 0.81
C SER A 25 15.24 -1.52 0.17
N ILE A 26 16.29 -0.96 0.76
CA ILE A 26 17.67 -1.30 0.39
C ILE A 26 18.11 -2.63 1.02
N ARG A 27 17.34 -3.12 2.00
CA ARG A 27 17.54 -4.38 2.71
C ARG A 27 16.85 -5.53 1.98
N LYS A 28 17.62 -6.56 1.61
CA LYS A 28 17.13 -7.69 0.80
C LYS A 28 16.14 -8.61 1.53
N ASP A 29 16.18 -8.61 2.86
CA ASP A 29 15.34 -9.43 3.74
C ASP A 29 13.94 -8.85 3.96
N ILE A 30 13.71 -7.58 3.62
CA ILE A 30 12.42 -6.90 3.80
C ILE A 30 11.49 -7.21 2.62
N VAL A 31 10.84 -8.38 2.67
CA VAL A 31 9.82 -8.80 1.71
C VAL A 31 8.43 -8.60 2.29
N PHE A 32 7.54 -7.95 1.54
CA PHE A 32 6.15 -7.76 1.96
C PHE A 32 5.25 -8.81 1.32
N GLU A 33 4.57 -9.59 2.16
CA GLU A 33 3.74 -10.72 1.74
C GLU A 33 2.29 -10.66 2.26
N HIS A 34 1.95 -9.53 2.87
CA HIS A 34 0.67 -9.25 3.50
C HIS A 34 0.22 -7.86 3.05
N LEU A 35 -0.34 -7.79 1.86
CA LEU A 35 -1.06 -6.62 1.39
C LEU A 35 -2.50 -6.75 1.90
N ASN A 36 -3.04 -5.75 2.62
CA ASN A 36 -4.44 -5.74 3.06
C ASN A 36 -5.26 -4.78 2.18
N ALA A 37 -5.26 -5.02 0.87
CA ALA A 37 -5.97 -4.22 -0.13
C ALA A 37 -6.46 -5.11 -1.30
N PRO A 38 -7.63 -4.84 -1.89
CA PRO A 38 -8.55 -3.78 -1.51
C PRO A 38 -9.20 -4.07 -0.15
N TRP A 39 -9.46 -2.98 0.54
CA TRP A 39 -10.28 -2.91 1.74
C TRP A 39 -11.55 -2.17 1.33
N GLY A 40 -12.69 -2.59 1.86
CA GLY A 40 -13.94 -1.84 1.83
C GLY A 40 -14.55 -1.81 3.23
N GLY A 41 -15.29 -0.76 3.53
CA GLY A 41 -16.09 -0.71 4.75
C GLY A 41 -17.39 0.02 4.52
N THR A 42 -18.46 -0.50 5.12
CA THR A 42 -19.78 0.12 5.05
C THR A 42 -20.30 0.39 6.44
N ARG A 43 -21.03 1.49 6.59
CA ARG A 43 -21.69 1.81 7.86
C ARG A 43 -22.86 0.85 8.06
N VAL A 44 -22.87 0.15 9.19
CA VAL A 44 -23.94 -0.81 9.53
C VAL A 44 -25.29 -0.11 9.58
N SER A 45 -25.34 1.12 10.09
CA SER A 45 -26.58 1.91 10.13
C SER A 45 -27.11 2.36 8.76
N ARG A 46 -26.40 2.09 7.66
CA ARG A 46 -26.80 2.47 6.29
C ARG A 46 -26.91 1.27 5.36
N LEU A 47 -25.97 0.34 5.46
CA LEU A 47 -25.95 -0.91 4.68
C LEU A 47 -25.81 -2.11 5.65
N PRO A 48 -26.86 -2.46 6.42
CA PRO A 48 -26.78 -3.48 7.46
C PRO A 48 -26.74 -4.92 6.93
N TYR A 49 -27.16 -5.16 5.67
CA TYR A 49 -27.26 -6.50 5.10
C TYR A 49 -26.01 -6.82 4.29
N HIS A 50 -25.26 -7.82 4.73
CA HIS A 50 -23.99 -8.21 4.14
C HIS A 50 -24.04 -9.63 3.62
N TYR A 51 -23.64 -9.82 2.37
CA TYR A 51 -23.60 -11.12 1.73
C TYR A 51 -22.29 -11.34 1.00
N ILE A 52 -21.85 -12.58 0.99
CA ILE A 52 -20.68 -13.05 0.26
C ILE A 52 -21.17 -14.03 -0.79
N ALA A 53 -20.79 -13.79 -2.03
CA ALA A 53 -21.12 -14.70 -3.10
C ALA A 53 -20.33 -16.00 -2.94
N MET A 54 -20.98 -17.12 -3.21
CA MET A 54 -20.37 -18.45 -3.24
C MET A 54 -20.16 -18.90 -4.69
N PRO A 55 -19.28 -19.89 -4.95
CA PRO A 55 -19.01 -20.39 -6.31
C PRO A 55 -20.24 -20.90 -7.05
N ASP A 56 -21.25 -21.40 -6.33
CA ASP A 56 -22.53 -21.89 -6.86
C ASP A 56 -23.53 -20.76 -7.16
N GLY A 57 -23.14 -19.50 -6.94
CA GLY A 57 -23.98 -18.33 -7.17
C GLY A 57 -24.90 -17.98 -6.00
N THR A 58 -24.91 -18.75 -4.91
CA THR A 58 -25.67 -18.42 -3.69
C THR A 58 -25.01 -17.26 -2.93
N LEU A 59 -25.80 -16.60 -2.10
CA LEU A 59 -25.37 -15.54 -1.20
C LEU A 59 -25.41 -16.05 0.23
N LYS A 60 -24.29 -15.95 0.95
CA LYS A 60 -24.20 -16.30 2.36
C LYS A 60 -23.94 -15.09 3.21
N THR A 61 -24.62 -15.02 4.35
CA THR A 61 -24.30 -14.08 5.42
C THR A 61 -22.99 -14.48 6.11
N ARG A 62 -22.42 -13.57 6.90
CA ARG A 62 -21.20 -13.83 7.66
C ARG A 62 -21.37 -15.01 8.63
N GLU A 63 -22.54 -15.15 9.24
CA GLU A 63 -22.87 -16.20 10.20
C GLU A 63 -22.93 -17.60 9.57
N GLU A 64 -23.17 -17.70 8.26
CA GLU A 64 -23.22 -18.95 7.49
C GLU A 64 -21.84 -19.39 6.97
N LEU A 65 -20.81 -18.53 7.09
CA LEU A 65 -19.45 -18.88 6.74
C LEU A 65 -18.75 -19.64 7.86
N PRO A 66 -17.72 -20.44 7.54
CA PRO A 66 -16.90 -21.11 8.56
C PRO A 66 -16.43 -20.11 9.61
N LYS A 67 -16.48 -20.49 10.89
CA LYS A 67 -16.02 -19.68 12.04
C LYS A 67 -14.48 -19.58 12.12
N THR A 68 -13.86 -19.32 10.98
CA THR A 68 -12.43 -19.06 10.81
C THR A 68 -12.22 -17.56 10.63
N SER A 69 -11.05 -17.05 10.99
CA SER A 69 -10.72 -15.62 10.81
C SER A 69 -10.61 -15.17 9.35
N SER A 70 -10.60 -16.10 8.39
CA SER A 70 -10.51 -15.83 6.95
C SER A 70 -10.93 -17.02 6.10
N ILE A 71 -11.42 -16.75 4.89
CA ILE A 71 -11.76 -17.73 3.85
C ILE A 71 -10.90 -17.45 2.61
N SER A 72 -10.45 -18.51 1.92
CA SER A 72 -9.80 -18.36 0.61
C SER A 72 -10.74 -17.72 -0.40
N VAL A 73 -10.28 -16.72 -1.16
CA VAL A 73 -11.08 -16.09 -2.22
C VAL A 73 -11.50 -17.10 -3.30
N ARG A 74 -10.76 -18.20 -3.47
CA ARG A 74 -11.11 -19.28 -4.40
C ARG A 74 -12.35 -20.07 -3.95
N LYS A 75 -12.67 -20.03 -2.66
CA LYS A 75 -13.88 -20.65 -2.07
C LYS A 75 -15.08 -19.70 -2.04
N THR A 76 -14.97 -18.51 -2.62
CA THR A 76 -16.07 -17.56 -2.81
C THR A 76 -16.41 -17.41 -4.30
N GLY A 77 -17.43 -16.62 -4.61
CA GLY A 77 -17.76 -16.17 -5.96
C GLY A 77 -16.91 -14.99 -6.45
N GLY A 78 -15.94 -14.51 -5.66
CA GLY A 78 -15.04 -13.41 -6.03
C GLY A 78 -15.57 -12.00 -5.79
N TRP A 79 -16.68 -11.86 -5.05
CA TRP A 79 -17.25 -10.58 -4.67
C TRP A 79 -18.12 -10.70 -3.40
N ASN A 80 -18.38 -9.57 -2.77
CA ASN A 80 -19.36 -9.43 -1.70
C ASN A 80 -20.29 -8.24 -1.97
N ILE A 81 -21.36 -8.09 -1.20
CA ILE A 81 -22.28 -6.95 -1.31
C ILE A 81 -22.83 -6.54 0.05
N SER A 82 -22.93 -5.24 0.27
CA SER A 82 -23.61 -4.62 1.39
C SER A 82 -24.84 -3.85 0.89
N CYS A 83 -26.01 -4.08 1.47
CA CYS A 83 -27.29 -3.54 1.01
C CYS A 83 -28.01 -2.79 2.13
N ALA A 84 -28.80 -1.77 1.77
CA ALA A 84 -29.62 -1.03 2.72
C ALA A 84 -30.80 -1.87 3.27
N ASN A 85 -31.32 -2.78 2.45
CA ASN A 85 -32.38 -3.74 2.76
C ASN A 85 -32.21 -5.02 1.91
N GLN A 86 -33.08 -6.01 2.08
CA GLN A 86 -32.94 -7.30 1.38
C GLN A 86 -33.55 -7.34 -0.04
N ARG A 87 -34.33 -6.33 -0.44
CA ARG A 87 -35.04 -6.31 -1.73
C ARG A 87 -34.09 -6.10 -2.90
N ASP A 88 -34.53 -6.51 -4.08
CA ASP A 88 -33.72 -6.46 -5.31
C ASP A 88 -33.42 -5.03 -5.78
N ASP A 89 -34.30 -4.08 -5.48
CA ASP A 89 -34.10 -2.66 -5.77
C ASP A 89 -33.26 -1.92 -4.71
N SER A 90 -32.74 -2.61 -3.70
CA SER A 90 -32.04 -1.98 -2.57
C SER A 90 -30.75 -1.26 -2.98
N PRO A 91 -30.53 0.00 -2.55
CA PRO A 91 -29.23 0.65 -2.69
C PRO A 91 -28.12 -0.20 -2.06
N SER A 92 -27.08 -0.48 -2.85
CA SER A 92 -26.07 -1.47 -2.52
C SER A 92 -24.67 -1.06 -2.98
N LEU A 93 -23.67 -1.56 -2.27
CA LEU A 93 -22.25 -1.47 -2.62
C LEU A 93 -21.67 -2.88 -2.66
N ALA A 94 -21.16 -3.28 -3.82
CA ALA A 94 -20.39 -4.52 -3.97
C ALA A 94 -18.90 -4.24 -4.07
N LEU A 95 -18.07 -5.10 -3.46
CA LEU A 95 -16.62 -5.17 -3.70
C LEU A 95 -16.32 -6.43 -4.50
N VAL A 96 -15.70 -6.26 -5.66
CA VAL A 96 -15.28 -7.34 -6.57
C VAL A 96 -13.77 -7.50 -6.48
N PHE A 97 -13.35 -8.69 -6.06
CA PHE A 97 -11.95 -8.98 -5.71
C PHE A 97 -11.37 -10.21 -6.41
N GLY A 98 -12.17 -10.91 -7.22
CA GLY A 98 -11.69 -12.01 -8.04
C GLY A 98 -11.41 -13.29 -7.25
N ARG A 99 -10.79 -14.27 -7.93
CA ARG A 99 -10.58 -15.63 -7.39
C ARG A 99 -9.16 -16.15 -7.66
N ASP A 100 -8.16 -15.28 -7.56
CA ASP A 100 -6.75 -15.61 -7.83
C ASP A 100 -6.53 -16.27 -9.19
N LYS A 101 -6.94 -15.57 -10.26
CA LYS A 101 -7.02 -16.15 -11.61
C LYS A 101 -5.70 -16.69 -12.17
N HIS A 102 -4.56 -16.21 -11.67
CA HIS A 102 -3.22 -16.59 -12.15
C HIS A 102 -2.47 -17.53 -11.20
N LEU A 103 -3.06 -17.96 -10.08
CA LEU A 103 -2.34 -18.66 -9.02
C LEU A 103 -1.55 -19.88 -9.50
N GLU A 104 -2.16 -20.72 -10.34
CA GLU A 104 -1.53 -21.91 -10.88
C GLU A 104 -0.26 -21.59 -11.69
N GLU A 105 -0.32 -20.55 -12.53
CA GLU A 105 0.82 -20.09 -13.32
C GLU A 105 1.92 -19.52 -12.42
N GLU A 106 1.54 -18.72 -11.43
CA GLU A 106 2.46 -18.09 -10.48
C GLU A 106 3.19 -19.14 -9.61
N LEU A 107 2.47 -20.17 -9.14
CA LEU A 107 3.09 -21.29 -8.43
C LEU A 107 4.04 -22.10 -9.32
N ARG A 108 3.74 -22.23 -10.62
CA ARG A 108 4.65 -22.86 -11.59
C ARG A 108 5.90 -22.00 -11.80
N LYS A 109 5.77 -20.67 -11.96
CA LYS A 109 6.90 -19.74 -12.05
C LYS A 109 7.79 -19.84 -10.80
N MET A 110 7.18 -19.86 -9.61
CA MET A 110 7.88 -20.03 -8.33
C MET A 110 8.71 -21.32 -8.29
N LYS A 111 8.12 -22.47 -8.63
CA LYS A 111 8.83 -23.77 -8.67
C LYS A 111 10.00 -23.78 -9.66
N GLN A 112 9.90 -23.01 -10.74
CA GLN A 112 10.95 -22.87 -11.76
C GLN A 112 12.00 -21.80 -11.42
N GLY A 113 11.91 -21.14 -10.27
CA GLY A 113 12.80 -20.03 -9.90
C GLY A 113 12.65 -18.79 -10.77
N LYS A 114 11.53 -18.66 -11.52
CA LYS A 114 11.22 -17.50 -12.34
C LYS A 114 10.57 -16.40 -11.49
N PRO A 115 10.63 -15.12 -11.89
CA PRO A 115 9.88 -14.06 -11.23
C PRO A 115 8.38 -14.39 -11.14
N TYR A 116 7.80 -14.21 -9.96
CA TYR A 116 6.38 -14.44 -9.67
C TYR A 116 5.84 -13.35 -8.75
N CYS A 117 4.55 -13.07 -8.85
CA CYS A 117 3.78 -12.16 -8.03
C CYS A 117 3.10 -12.89 -6.87
N GLN A 118 2.41 -14.02 -7.09
CA GLN A 118 1.60 -14.69 -6.07
C GLN A 118 2.23 -16.01 -5.60
N TYR A 119 2.18 -16.29 -4.30
CA TYR A 119 2.83 -17.49 -3.72
C TYR A 119 1.87 -18.47 -3.02
N ARG A 120 0.59 -18.10 -2.85
CA ARG A 120 -0.49 -18.95 -2.31
C ARG A 120 -1.86 -18.27 -2.51
N GLU A 121 -2.92 -18.94 -2.10
CA GLU A 121 -4.29 -18.40 -2.14
C GLU A 121 -4.45 -17.13 -1.29
N SER A 122 -5.08 -16.11 -1.89
CA SER A 122 -5.50 -14.88 -1.22
C SER A 122 -6.66 -15.13 -0.26
N LEU A 123 -6.75 -14.29 0.76
CA LEU A 123 -7.74 -14.47 1.82
C LEU A 123 -8.75 -13.33 1.83
N TYR A 124 -10.03 -13.65 1.87
CA TYR A 124 -11.10 -12.73 2.23
C TYR A 124 -11.32 -12.76 3.74
N ARG A 125 -11.47 -11.58 4.34
CA ARG A 125 -11.89 -11.41 5.74
C ARG A 125 -13.04 -10.43 5.79
N ASP A 126 -14.06 -10.80 6.57
CA ASP A 126 -15.19 -9.93 6.87
C ASP A 126 -15.34 -9.81 8.37
N TRP A 127 -15.30 -8.59 8.87
CA TRP A 127 -15.17 -8.32 10.28
C TRP A 127 -15.92 -7.07 10.70
N ARG A 128 -16.52 -7.12 11.90
CA ARG A 128 -17.02 -5.94 12.60
C ARG A 128 -16.08 -5.60 13.75
N PRO A 129 -15.23 -4.57 13.63
CA PRO A 129 -14.31 -4.15 14.68
C PRO A 129 -15.01 -3.96 16.03
N GLY A 130 -14.60 -4.76 17.01
CA GLY A 130 -15.11 -4.66 18.38
C GLY A 130 -16.47 -5.31 18.64
N LYS A 131 -17.12 -6.00 17.68
CA LYS A 131 -18.46 -6.64 17.92
C LYS A 131 -18.47 -7.57 19.13
N SER A 132 -17.41 -8.31 19.38
CA SER A 132 -17.28 -9.14 20.60
C SER A 132 -17.10 -8.26 21.83
N SER A 133 -16.17 -7.30 21.80
CA SER A 133 -15.89 -6.40 22.92
C SER A 133 -17.10 -5.55 23.31
N TYR A 134 -17.89 -5.05 22.37
CA TYR A 134 -19.14 -4.31 22.64
C TYR A 134 -20.23 -5.17 23.26
N LYS A 135 -20.17 -6.50 23.11
CA LYS A 135 -21.10 -7.41 23.78
C LYS A 135 -20.70 -7.71 25.23
N THR A 136 -19.42 -7.61 25.56
CA THR A 136 -18.89 -8.16 26.83
C THR A 136 -18.17 -7.16 27.73
N ALA A 137 -17.52 -6.14 27.18
CA ALA A 137 -16.56 -5.31 27.92
C ALA A 137 -16.65 -3.80 27.63
N TRP A 138 -16.93 -3.41 26.38
CA TRP A 138 -16.90 -2.01 25.96
C TRP A 138 -18.27 -1.36 26.15
N LYS A 139 -18.33 -0.41 27.07
CA LYS A 139 -19.49 0.47 27.32
C LYS A 139 -19.23 1.94 26.94
N ASP A 140 -18.11 2.20 26.26
CA ASP A 140 -17.71 3.55 25.82
C ASP A 140 -18.76 4.20 24.90
N TRP A 141 -19.60 3.42 24.23
CA TRP A 141 -20.77 3.92 23.48
C TRP A 141 -21.77 4.72 24.33
N GLN A 142 -21.80 4.54 25.66
CA GLN A 142 -22.72 5.25 26.56
C GLN A 142 -22.34 6.73 26.75
N THR A 143 -21.05 7.06 26.62
CA THR A 143 -20.52 8.39 26.91
C THR A 143 -19.85 9.05 25.69
N ARG A 144 -19.70 8.31 24.59
CA ARG A 144 -19.05 8.79 23.38
C ARG A 144 -19.96 9.68 22.52
N PRO A 145 -19.41 10.75 21.90
CA PRO A 145 -20.13 11.48 20.86
C PRO A 145 -20.58 10.53 19.75
N GLY A 146 -21.80 10.70 19.24
CA GLY A 146 -22.46 9.73 18.34
C GLY A 146 -21.68 9.37 17.05
N ASN A 147 -20.69 10.18 16.66
CA ASN A 147 -19.82 9.95 15.51
C ASN A 147 -18.51 9.19 15.81
N THR A 148 -18.23 8.85 17.08
CA THR A 148 -16.98 8.18 17.51
C THR A 148 -17.12 6.66 17.72
N PHE A 149 -18.33 6.12 17.49
CA PHE A 149 -18.61 4.69 17.59
C PHE A 149 -18.13 3.95 16.33
N ARG A 150 -17.57 2.74 16.50
CA ARG A 150 -17.17 1.85 15.38
C ARG A 150 -18.41 1.22 14.72
N ASN A 151 -19.17 2.06 14.03
CA ASN A 151 -20.36 1.70 13.25
C ASN A 151 -20.00 1.34 11.81
N TYR A 152 -19.13 0.35 11.63
CA TYR A 152 -18.78 -0.11 10.29
C TYR A 152 -18.41 -1.60 10.29
N ASP A 153 -18.77 -2.26 9.22
CA ASP A 153 -18.24 -3.56 8.84
C ASP A 153 -17.08 -3.35 7.85
N VAL A 154 -16.09 -4.24 7.90
CA VAL A 154 -14.90 -4.22 7.05
C VAL A 154 -14.82 -5.52 6.28
N ALA A 155 -14.77 -5.42 4.97
CA ALA A 155 -14.36 -6.50 4.09
C ALA A 155 -12.95 -6.19 3.58
N VAL A 156 -12.02 -7.11 3.78
CA VAL A 156 -10.64 -6.94 3.34
C VAL A 156 -10.16 -8.17 2.61
N ILE A 157 -9.46 -7.92 1.51
CA ILE A 157 -8.71 -8.93 0.80
C ILE A 157 -7.28 -8.84 1.31
N VAL A 158 -6.71 -10.01 1.59
CA VAL A 158 -5.30 -10.17 1.89
C VAL A 158 -4.66 -10.90 0.73
N PRO A 159 -4.32 -10.21 -0.38
CA PRO A 159 -3.60 -10.86 -1.46
C PRO A 159 -2.29 -11.45 -0.96
N LYS A 160 -2.01 -12.67 -1.37
CA LYS A 160 -0.74 -13.34 -1.07
C LYS A 160 0.25 -13.10 -2.18
N PHE A 161 0.44 -11.82 -2.44
CA PHE A 161 1.46 -11.31 -3.36
C PHE A 161 2.79 -11.16 -2.62
N ARG A 162 3.90 -11.38 -3.32
CA ARG A 162 5.26 -11.26 -2.83
C ARG A 162 5.89 -10.01 -3.42
N LEU A 163 6.05 -8.98 -2.59
CA LEU A 163 6.67 -7.72 -2.96
C LEU A 163 8.09 -7.66 -2.39
N ALA A 164 9.04 -8.22 -3.15
CA ALA A 164 10.45 -8.19 -2.82
C ALA A 164 11.08 -6.79 -3.02
N PRO A 165 12.20 -6.48 -2.35
CA PRO A 165 12.95 -5.25 -2.57
C PRO A 165 13.24 -4.96 -4.05
N GLY A 166 12.96 -3.74 -4.49
CA GLY A 166 13.14 -3.25 -5.86
C GLY A 166 12.12 -3.77 -6.88
N THR A 167 11.06 -4.45 -6.44
CA THR A 167 9.97 -4.91 -7.32
C THR A 167 8.72 -4.05 -7.15
N SER A 168 7.90 -4.02 -8.20
CA SER A 168 6.55 -3.46 -8.14
C SER A 168 5.52 -4.54 -8.45
N ILE A 169 4.34 -4.40 -7.85
CA ILE A 169 3.13 -5.13 -8.24
C ILE A 169 2.04 -4.16 -8.62
N TRP A 170 1.09 -4.64 -9.42
CA TRP A 170 -0.19 -3.98 -9.61
C TRP A 170 -1.35 -4.94 -9.25
N TYR A 171 -2.47 -4.38 -8.83
CA TYR A 171 -3.69 -5.13 -8.52
C TYR A 171 -4.93 -4.30 -8.83
N ARG A 172 -5.76 -4.79 -9.76
CA ARG A 172 -7.03 -4.19 -10.15
C ARG A 172 -8.19 -4.89 -9.46
N SER A 173 -9.11 -4.11 -8.89
CA SER A 173 -10.35 -4.55 -8.27
C SER A 173 -11.48 -3.57 -8.59
N PHE A 174 -12.73 -3.87 -8.23
CA PHE A 174 -13.86 -2.99 -8.54
C PHE A 174 -14.78 -2.78 -7.34
N LEU A 175 -15.38 -1.59 -7.27
CA LEU A 175 -16.57 -1.32 -6.49
C LEU A 175 -17.76 -1.16 -7.44
N VAL A 176 -18.94 -1.61 -7.02
CA VAL A 176 -20.19 -1.40 -7.77
C VAL A 176 -21.22 -0.77 -6.86
N VAL A 177 -21.64 0.46 -7.19
CA VAL A 177 -22.68 1.22 -6.49
C VAL A 177 -23.94 1.20 -7.35
N ASN A 178 -24.95 0.43 -6.95
CA ASN A 178 -26.19 0.30 -7.72
C ASN A 178 -27.34 -0.24 -6.85
N ARG A 179 -28.52 -0.49 -7.45
CA ARG A 179 -29.52 -1.38 -6.85
C ARG A 179 -28.98 -2.81 -6.76
N LYS A 180 -29.46 -3.60 -5.80
CA LYS A 180 -28.92 -4.91 -5.43
C LYS A 180 -28.87 -5.88 -6.62
N ASP A 181 -29.97 -6.07 -7.35
CA ASP A 181 -30.02 -6.94 -8.53
C ASP A 181 -28.99 -6.57 -9.61
N ARG A 182 -28.88 -5.29 -9.94
CA ARG A 182 -27.94 -4.76 -10.94
C ARG A 182 -26.51 -4.86 -10.43
N ALA A 183 -26.26 -4.55 -9.16
CA ALA A 183 -24.95 -4.69 -8.54
C ALA A 183 -24.47 -6.15 -8.57
N ILE A 184 -25.35 -7.11 -8.29
CA ILE A 184 -25.06 -8.55 -8.40
C ILE A 184 -24.70 -8.94 -9.84
N GLN A 185 -25.50 -8.50 -10.82
CA GLN A 185 -25.22 -8.78 -12.23
C GLN A 185 -23.87 -8.21 -12.68
N LEU A 186 -23.60 -6.95 -12.34
CA LEU A 186 -22.34 -6.27 -12.65
C LEU A 186 -21.15 -6.93 -11.96
N ALA A 187 -21.26 -7.21 -10.66
CA ALA A 187 -20.21 -7.85 -9.88
C ALA A 187 -19.82 -9.21 -10.48
N LYS A 188 -20.79 -10.05 -10.83
CA LYS A 188 -20.54 -11.35 -11.48
C LYS A 188 -19.73 -11.22 -12.76
N ARG A 189 -20.03 -10.22 -13.61
CA ARG A 189 -19.29 -9.96 -14.85
C ARG A 189 -17.86 -9.47 -14.60
N LEU A 190 -17.66 -8.67 -13.56
CA LEU A 190 -16.35 -8.07 -13.25
C LEU A 190 -15.37 -9.03 -12.56
N VAL A 191 -15.81 -10.20 -12.07
CA VAL A 191 -14.93 -11.18 -11.41
C VAL A 191 -13.75 -11.60 -12.31
N SER A 192 -14.00 -11.80 -13.61
CA SER A 192 -12.95 -12.15 -14.59
C SER A 192 -12.02 -10.98 -14.91
N GLU A 193 -12.51 -9.75 -14.75
CA GLU A 193 -11.75 -8.53 -15.01
C GLU A 193 -10.78 -8.17 -13.88
N VAL A 194 -10.96 -8.76 -12.69
CA VAL A 194 -9.98 -8.62 -11.61
C VAL A 194 -8.64 -9.23 -12.05
N ASP A 195 -7.56 -8.48 -11.85
CA ASP A 195 -6.25 -8.86 -12.38
C ASP A 195 -5.09 -8.28 -11.57
N TYR A 196 -3.92 -8.88 -11.66
CA TYR A 196 -2.72 -8.50 -10.93
C TYR A 196 -1.47 -9.04 -11.61
N GLY A 197 -0.32 -8.48 -11.26
CA GLY A 197 0.95 -8.99 -11.73
C GLY A 197 2.14 -8.22 -11.20
N LEU A 198 3.33 -8.68 -11.59
CA LEU A 198 4.54 -7.87 -11.47
C LEU A 198 4.45 -6.70 -12.45
N LEU A 199 4.94 -5.54 -12.02
CA LEU A 199 5.05 -4.34 -12.84
C LEU A 199 6.52 -3.90 -12.90
N GLN A 200 7.02 -3.62 -14.10
CA GLN A 200 8.37 -3.13 -14.30
C GLN A 200 8.35 -1.82 -15.08
N PHE A 201 9.04 -0.82 -14.55
CA PHE A 201 9.29 0.45 -15.22
C PHE A 201 10.69 0.41 -15.82
N SER A 202 10.78 0.43 -17.15
CA SER A 202 12.06 0.46 -17.87
C SER A 202 12.65 1.86 -17.83
N ALA A 203 13.95 1.96 -17.54
CA ALA A 203 14.68 3.22 -17.54
C ALA A 203 14.58 3.97 -18.90
N ASN A 204 14.48 3.22 -20.01
CA ASN A 204 14.51 3.79 -21.36
C ASN A 204 13.16 4.35 -21.80
N SER A 205 12.05 3.88 -21.22
CA SER A 205 10.69 4.27 -21.60
C SER A 205 9.96 5.03 -20.50
N THR A 206 10.54 5.14 -19.31
CA THR A 206 9.94 5.88 -18.20
C THR A 206 10.08 7.37 -18.45
N PRO A 207 8.97 8.14 -18.48
CA PRO A 207 9.04 9.58 -18.64
C PRO A 207 9.89 10.23 -17.55
N MET A 208 10.53 11.34 -17.88
CA MET A 208 11.29 12.14 -16.94
C MET A 208 10.49 13.40 -16.58
N ILE A 209 10.60 13.83 -15.34
CA ILE A 209 9.99 15.05 -14.79
C ILE A 209 11.12 16.04 -14.57
N LYS A 210 11.01 17.22 -15.19
CA LYS A 210 11.92 18.34 -14.92
C LYS A 210 11.61 18.93 -13.54
N VAL A 211 12.63 19.06 -12.72
CA VAL A 211 12.60 19.64 -11.38
C VAL A 211 13.39 20.93 -11.40
N THR A 212 12.76 21.99 -10.90
CA THR A 212 13.40 23.28 -10.62
C THR A 212 13.19 23.57 -9.15
N LEU A 213 14.28 23.70 -8.39
CA LEU A 213 14.19 23.93 -6.95
C LEU A 213 13.96 25.42 -6.63
N PRO A 214 13.27 25.74 -5.53
CA PRO A 214 13.11 27.11 -5.06
C PRO A 214 14.46 27.80 -4.87
N GLY A 215 14.67 28.95 -5.52
CA GLY A 215 15.90 29.74 -5.40
C GLY A 215 17.13 29.17 -6.13
N GLY A 216 17.01 28.05 -6.85
CA GLY A 216 18.09 27.43 -7.61
C GLY A 216 18.13 27.84 -9.08
N SER A 217 19.34 28.01 -9.64
CA SER A 217 19.55 28.27 -11.08
C SER A 217 19.65 27.00 -11.93
N ARG A 218 19.78 25.82 -11.31
CA ARG A 218 19.94 24.53 -12.01
C ARG A 218 18.64 23.72 -11.96
N SER A 219 18.20 23.27 -13.13
CA SER A 219 17.16 22.25 -13.24
C SER A 219 17.78 20.88 -13.48
N PHE A 220 17.13 19.84 -12.99
CA PHE A 220 17.50 18.44 -13.27
C PHE A 220 16.24 17.63 -13.54
N GLU A 221 16.40 16.40 -14.02
CA GLU A 221 15.30 15.51 -14.33
C GLU A 221 15.34 14.25 -13.47
N LEU A 222 14.15 13.79 -13.07
CA LEU A 222 13.92 12.57 -12.31
C LEU A 222 12.96 11.65 -13.07
N TYR A 223 13.01 10.34 -12.85
CA TYR A 223 11.99 9.44 -13.42
C TYR A 223 10.61 9.72 -12.80
N ALA A 224 9.56 9.64 -13.62
CA ALA A 224 8.17 9.78 -13.16
C ALA A 224 7.67 8.56 -12.38
N TYR A 225 8.27 7.39 -12.62
CA TYR A 225 7.88 6.11 -12.03
C TYR A 225 9.09 5.40 -11.39
N PRO A 226 8.86 4.46 -10.46
CA PRO A 226 9.95 3.81 -9.73
C PRO A 226 10.67 2.75 -10.56
N VAL A 227 11.60 3.21 -11.41
CA VAL A 227 12.55 2.38 -12.13
C VAL A 227 13.35 1.55 -11.12
N ARG A 228 13.65 0.28 -11.45
CA ARG A 228 14.38 -0.62 -10.55
C ARG A 228 15.72 0.00 -10.13
N GLY A 229 15.97 0.04 -8.81
CA GLY A 229 17.20 0.62 -8.24
C GLY A 229 17.18 2.15 -8.11
N SER A 230 16.00 2.77 -8.27
CA SER A 230 15.77 4.18 -7.92
C SER A 230 15.15 4.33 -6.54
N LEU A 231 15.31 5.51 -5.95
CA LEU A 231 14.67 5.93 -4.71
C LEU A 231 13.78 7.16 -4.97
N PRO A 232 12.67 7.32 -4.23
CA PRO A 232 11.88 8.54 -4.28
C PRO A 232 12.72 9.72 -3.77
N VAL A 233 12.55 10.88 -4.40
CA VAL A 233 13.15 12.13 -3.97
C VAL A 233 12.04 13.08 -3.52
N PHE A 234 12.14 13.60 -2.32
CA PHE A 234 11.14 14.45 -1.68
C PHE A 234 11.66 15.86 -1.48
N LEU A 235 10.76 16.85 -1.58
CA LEU A 235 10.94 18.18 -0.99
C LEU A 235 10.20 18.20 0.36
N ILE A 236 10.93 18.46 1.44
CA ILE A 236 10.41 18.45 2.82
C ILE A 236 10.82 19.74 3.51
N GLU A 237 9.91 20.33 4.28
CA GLU A 237 10.17 21.51 5.11
C GLU A 237 10.25 21.09 6.59
N ASP A 238 11.24 21.61 7.32
CA ASP A 238 11.27 21.59 8.80
C ASP A 238 10.34 22.69 9.31
N THR A 239 9.23 22.30 9.93
CA THR A 239 8.19 23.24 10.39
C THR A 239 8.65 24.17 11.51
N ARG A 240 9.78 23.89 12.17
CA ARG A 240 10.31 24.75 13.24
C ARG A 240 11.10 25.93 12.69
N THR A 241 11.81 25.72 11.58
CA THR A 241 12.77 26.68 11.03
C THR A 241 12.33 27.24 9.68
N GLY A 242 11.37 26.58 9.01
CA GLY A 242 11.01 26.86 7.63
C GLY A 242 12.03 26.36 6.60
N LYS A 243 13.14 25.74 7.03
CA LYS A 243 14.19 25.23 6.14
C LYS A 243 13.61 24.12 5.26
N GLN A 244 13.83 24.22 3.95
CA GLN A 244 13.45 23.19 2.99
C GLN A 244 14.66 22.36 2.58
N VAL A 245 14.45 21.06 2.43
CA VAL A 245 15.47 20.11 2.00
C VAL A 245 14.96 19.18 0.90
N VAL A 246 15.88 18.73 0.06
CA VAL A 246 15.67 17.70 -0.96
C VAL A 246 16.39 16.43 -0.54
N THR A 247 15.65 15.34 -0.36
CA THR A 247 16.17 14.11 0.27
C THR A 247 15.44 12.87 -0.21
N THR A 248 16.08 11.70 -0.10
CA THR A 248 15.43 10.40 -0.26
C THR A 248 14.88 9.83 1.06
N ASP A 249 15.19 10.43 2.21
CA ASP A 249 14.68 10.03 3.52
C ASP A 249 13.37 10.79 3.83
N PRO A 250 12.19 10.13 3.76
CA PRO A 250 10.94 10.77 4.12
C PRO A 250 10.85 11.12 5.61
N TYR A 251 11.74 10.61 6.44
CA TYR A 251 11.76 10.78 7.89
C TYR A 251 12.94 11.64 8.37
N ILE A 252 13.52 12.47 7.49
CA ILE A 252 14.70 13.29 7.81
C ILE A 252 14.51 14.20 9.05
N PHE A 253 13.29 14.70 9.28
CA PHE A 253 12.93 15.53 10.44
C PHE A 253 12.04 14.79 11.46
N VAL A 254 12.13 13.45 11.50
CA VAL A 254 11.50 12.64 12.54
C VAL A 254 12.56 12.28 13.56
N PRO A 255 12.32 12.48 14.87
CA PRO A 255 13.23 12.02 15.91
C PRO A 255 13.43 10.50 15.84
N LYS A 256 14.70 10.08 15.86
CA LYS A 256 15.13 8.68 15.77
C LYS A 256 15.84 8.30 17.07
N GLU A 257 15.59 7.08 17.55
CA GLU A 257 16.29 6.53 18.71
C GLU A 257 16.69 5.08 18.46
N LYS A 258 17.83 4.67 19.03
CA LYS A 258 18.23 3.26 18.97
C LYS A 258 17.35 2.48 19.96
N LEU A 259 16.70 1.43 19.47
CA LEU A 259 15.92 0.54 20.32
C LEU A 259 16.85 -0.51 20.94
N ASN A 260 16.79 -0.65 22.26
CA ASN A 260 17.48 -1.73 22.97
C ASN A 260 16.44 -2.70 23.55
N PHE A 261 16.30 -3.84 22.90
CA PHE A 261 15.40 -4.90 23.35
C PHE A 261 16.00 -5.82 24.43
N GLY A 262 17.26 -5.60 24.84
CA GLY A 262 17.91 -6.39 25.89
C GLY A 262 18.14 -7.86 25.52
N LEU A 263 18.22 -8.19 24.22
CA LEU A 263 18.40 -9.58 23.79
C LEU A 263 19.82 -10.07 24.09
N PRO A 264 19.99 -11.27 24.66
CA PRO A 264 21.32 -11.84 24.87
C PRO A 264 22.02 -12.11 23.53
N GLN A 265 23.35 -12.08 23.50
CA GLN A 265 24.15 -12.33 22.28
C GLN A 265 23.90 -13.72 21.67
N SER A 266 23.52 -14.70 22.49
CA SER A 266 23.14 -16.04 22.04
C SER A 266 21.79 -16.10 21.33
N HIS A 267 20.98 -15.04 21.38
CA HIS A 267 19.67 -15.03 20.73
C HIS A 267 19.84 -15.02 19.20
N PRO A 268 19.17 -15.89 18.43
CA PRO A 268 19.34 -15.97 16.97
C PRO A 268 19.08 -14.68 16.20
N LEU A 269 18.29 -13.77 16.79
CA LEU A 269 17.93 -12.46 16.22
C LEU A 269 18.62 -11.28 16.94
N HIS A 270 19.66 -11.54 17.75
CA HIS A 270 20.38 -10.50 18.49
C HIS A 270 20.83 -9.37 17.55
N ASP A 271 21.60 -9.69 16.51
CA ASP A 271 22.14 -8.69 15.57
C ASP A 271 21.04 -7.92 14.83
N TYR A 272 19.94 -8.59 14.51
CA TYR A 272 18.81 -7.98 13.80
C TYR A 272 18.17 -6.88 14.66
N TYR A 273 17.79 -7.21 15.90
CA TYR A 273 17.08 -6.28 16.78
C TYR A 273 18.02 -5.29 17.47
N ASN A 274 19.31 -5.60 17.63
CA ASN A 274 20.30 -4.67 18.18
C ASN A 274 20.63 -3.51 17.21
N ARG A 275 20.18 -3.60 15.95
CA ARG A 275 20.24 -2.52 14.94
C ARG A 275 18.88 -1.83 14.74
N ALA A 276 17.89 -2.11 15.58
CA ALA A 276 16.56 -1.54 15.41
C ALA A 276 16.53 -0.06 15.79
N ILE A 277 15.74 0.71 15.03
CA ILE A 277 15.59 2.15 15.17
C ILE A 277 14.11 2.46 15.37
N GLY A 278 13.81 3.22 16.42
CA GLY A 278 12.50 3.78 16.70
C GLY A 278 12.37 5.13 16.01
N TYR A 279 11.21 5.36 15.41
CA TYR A 279 10.84 6.64 14.80
C TYR A 279 9.67 7.22 15.60
N SER A 280 9.86 8.37 16.23
CA SER A 280 8.78 9.07 16.96
C SER A 280 7.95 9.90 15.97
N ILE A 281 7.10 9.22 15.20
CA ILE A 281 6.29 9.86 14.13
C ILE A 281 5.37 10.95 14.70
N ASP A 282 4.88 10.79 15.93
CA ASP A 282 4.06 11.78 16.66
C ASP A 282 4.81 13.08 16.99
N ARG A 283 6.15 13.06 16.98
CA ARG A 283 7.02 14.19 17.31
C ARG A 283 7.74 14.75 16.08
N HIS A 284 7.25 14.46 14.88
CA HIS A 284 7.88 14.93 13.65
C HIS A 284 7.78 16.45 13.49
N HIS A 285 8.77 17.01 12.81
CA HIS A 285 8.72 18.40 12.32
C HIS A 285 8.73 18.45 10.78
N ALA A 286 8.43 17.34 10.13
CA ALA A 286 8.39 17.24 8.68
C ALA A 286 7.05 17.71 8.12
N ARG A 287 7.08 18.68 7.20
CA ARG A 287 5.99 18.96 6.27
C ARG A 287 6.40 18.47 4.88
N TRP A 288 5.86 17.33 4.45
CA TRP A 288 6.06 16.79 3.10
C TRP A 288 5.37 17.70 2.07
N LYS A 289 6.16 18.37 1.21
CA LYS A 289 5.64 19.28 0.19
C LYS A 289 5.33 18.52 -1.09
N HIS A 290 6.33 17.81 -1.63
CA HIS A 290 6.24 17.12 -2.91
C HIS A 290 7.07 15.84 -2.92
N LEU A 291 6.54 14.82 -3.61
CA LEU A 291 7.36 13.79 -4.25
C LEU A 291 7.80 14.34 -5.60
N LEU A 292 9.10 14.60 -5.77
CA LEU A 292 9.66 15.24 -6.97
C LEU A 292 9.85 14.24 -8.12
N GLY A 293 10.03 12.96 -7.80
CA GLY A 293 10.25 11.88 -8.76
C GLY A 293 11.15 10.80 -8.19
N PHE A 294 11.76 10.00 -9.06
CA PHE A 294 12.62 8.87 -8.71
C PHE A 294 14.01 9.00 -9.31
N ALA A 295 15.04 8.80 -8.50
CA ALA A 295 16.43 8.93 -8.91
C ALA A 295 17.21 7.63 -8.69
N PRO A 296 17.99 7.14 -9.67
CA PRO A 296 18.79 5.93 -9.52
C PRO A 296 19.90 6.09 -8.48
N VAL A 297 20.09 5.05 -7.66
CA VAL A 297 21.18 4.99 -6.67
C VAL A 297 22.55 4.85 -7.35
N ARG A 298 22.60 4.07 -8.44
CA ARG A 298 23.80 3.87 -9.26
C ARG A 298 23.76 4.77 -10.49
N LYS A 299 24.91 5.31 -10.89
CA LYS A 299 25.02 6.15 -12.09
C LYS A 299 24.59 5.34 -13.32
N PRO A 300 23.61 5.80 -14.11
CA PRO A 300 23.32 5.18 -15.39
C PRO A 300 24.48 5.34 -16.38
N ALA A 301 24.65 4.38 -17.28
CA ALA A 301 25.79 4.32 -18.20
C ALA A 301 25.74 5.41 -19.30
N GLN A 302 24.54 5.84 -19.68
CA GLN A 302 24.31 6.81 -20.75
C GLN A 302 23.64 8.06 -20.21
N GLY A 303 23.95 9.21 -20.81
CA GLY A 303 23.41 10.52 -20.44
C GLY A 303 24.30 11.29 -19.46
N ARG A 304 23.95 12.55 -19.23
CA ARG A 304 24.63 13.42 -18.27
C ARG A 304 23.94 13.30 -16.92
N TRP A 305 24.68 12.75 -15.95
CA TRP A 305 24.18 12.50 -14.59
C TRP A 305 25.11 13.15 -13.57
N GLU A 306 24.51 13.84 -12.60
CA GLU A 306 25.19 14.47 -11.48
C GLU A 306 24.50 14.09 -10.17
N LYS A 307 25.26 14.14 -9.07
CA LYS A 307 24.75 13.84 -7.74
C LYS A 307 23.74 14.88 -7.28
N LEU A 308 22.68 14.42 -6.62
CA LEU A 308 21.65 15.29 -6.05
C LEU A 308 22.26 16.33 -5.11
N SER A 309 23.25 15.95 -4.30
CA SER A 309 23.99 16.87 -3.41
C SER A 309 24.59 18.08 -4.13
N ARG A 310 25.10 17.89 -5.34
CA ARG A 310 25.69 18.98 -6.15
C ARG A 310 24.63 19.85 -6.83
N LEU A 311 23.52 19.25 -7.25
CA LEU A 311 22.44 19.94 -7.95
C LEU A 311 21.55 20.73 -7.00
N ALA A 312 21.28 20.17 -5.81
CA ALA A 312 20.46 20.80 -4.78
C ALA A 312 21.27 21.71 -3.84
N GLY A 313 22.60 21.59 -3.82
CA GLY A 313 23.49 22.45 -3.01
C GLY A 313 23.05 22.48 -1.55
N ASN A 314 22.82 23.67 -1.01
CA ASN A 314 22.43 23.87 0.39
C ASN A 314 21.06 23.29 0.76
N MET A 315 20.23 22.90 -0.22
CA MET A 315 18.99 22.18 0.05
C MET A 315 19.21 20.67 0.24
N PHE A 316 20.37 20.13 -0.10
CA PHE A 316 20.71 18.75 0.24
C PHE A 316 21.34 18.73 1.64
N PRO A 317 20.71 18.10 2.64
CA PRO A 317 21.24 18.08 3.99
C PRO A 317 22.54 17.26 4.00
N SER A 318 23.54 17.71 4.76
CA SER A 318 24.73 16.89 4.97
C SER A 318 24.39 15.72 5.90
N ARG A 319 25.06 14.56 5.73
CA ARG A 319 24.85 13.39 6.61
C ARG A 319 24.94 13.78 8.09
N SER A 320 25.95 14.55 8.48
CA SER A 320 26.17 14.95 9.88
C SER A 320 25.10 15.89 10.46
N GLU A 321 24.29 16.55 9.62
CA GLU A 321 23.36 17.58 10.09
C GLU A 321 22.14 16.99 10.82
N TYR A 322 21.79 15.74 10.51
CA TYR A 322 20.60 15.08 11.06
C TYR A 322 20.80 13.58 11.36
N GLU A 323 22.00 13.02 11.12
CA GLU A 323 22.27 11.60 11.34
C GLU A 323 23.16 11.35 12.57
N VAL A 324 22.83 10.27 13.27
CA VAL A 324 23.74 9.52 14.13
C VAL A 324 24.22 8.33 13.29
N ASP A 325 25.50 7.96 13.32
CA ASP A 325 26.16 6.99 12.39
C ASP A 325 25.41 5.67 12.12
N TRP A 326 24.52 5.26 13.02
CA TRP A 326 23.72 4.04 12.94
C TRP A 326 22.37 4.17 12.20
N ALA A 327 21.95 5.38 11.78
CA ALA A 327 20.62 5.67 11.25
C ALA A 327 20.55 5.97 9.72
N ALA A 328 21.68 5.85 9.02
CA ALA A 328 21.92 6.41 7.69
C ALA A 328 21.42 5.55 6.50
N ASP A 329 20.32 4.83 6.64
CA ASP A 329 19.92 3.84 5.62
C ASP A 329 19.17 4.45 4.43
N TYR A 330 18.49 5.58 4.59
CA TYR A 330 17.56 6.09 3.57
C TYR A 330 17.84 7.50 3.05
N HIS A 331 18.78 8.26 3.63
CA HIS A 331 19.27 9.50 3.03
C HIS A 331 20.49 9.18 2.15
N VAL A 332 20.24 9.04 0.85
CA VAL A 332 21.20 8.55 -0.14
C VAL A 332 21.40 9.62 -1.20
N ASP A 333 22.65 9.94 -1.47
CA ASP A 333 22.98 10.83 -2.59
C ASP A 333 22.81 10.07 -3.91
N VAL A 334 21.72 10.37 -4.61
CA VAL A 334 21.26 9.71 -5.83
C VAL A 334 21.73 10.46 -7.08
N TRP A 335 21.59 9.83 -8.26
CA TRP A 335 21.98 10.44 -9.54
C TRP A 335 20.77 11.04 -10.23
N CYS A 336 20.86 12.32 -10.61
CA CYS A 336 19.83 13.03 -11.36
C CYS A 336 20.38 13.39 -12.74
N LYS A 337 19.52 13.39 -13.75
CA LYS A 337 19.90 13.76 -15.11
C LYS A 337 19.90 15.29 -15.22
N PHE A 338 20.87 15.90 -15.89
CA PHE A 338 21.02 17.36 -15.92
C PHE A 338 21.52 17.90 -17.27
#